data_AF-A0A2S7KFT1-F1
#
_entry.id   AF-A0A2S7KFT1-F1
#
_cell.length_a   1.000
_cell.length_b   1.000
_cell.length_c   1.000
_cell.angle_alpha   90.00
_cell.angle_beta   90.00
_cell.angle_gamma   90.00
#
_symmetry.space_group_name_H-M   'P 1'
#
loop_
_entity.id
_entity.type
_entity.pdbx_description
1 polymer ?
#
loop_
_entity_poly.entity_id
_entity_poly.type
_entity_poly.pdbx_seq_one_letter_code
_entity_poly.pdbx_strand_id
1 'polypeptide(L)'
;MYIMNSKEKAVYQFNFVAEGPLSEFVFLELFDGVGKLVAEKYKSISEQLERGLYQMNIYSNEKLETQTIRLDKDYYGNYENKGSYSSISGYFLESSHEYYTETSKFWSDHFTLDEKKYDEGSSVFIFFRYPDREIRDQQKNVAESMGWRFSLLDKNRNLLFRLNENHIKEDKDAGWLVFHAPLDAGIYYLVYNGPVKREIPLYVFEDWQTQFFLTFKRTPIFPTARILFRKPNSAFDIFEYDNMEVDKLLRNMQNAIYHVPKQLLEKTASDNWQNPMLAMVVCYVYLMCSEVEHHHFIKKILDNLKLRIPNASYCPDIKAIELLAAVRFEKEIPSLILDEPCMLKVGFKTFLEQAARNPEKIKIIELNEIITSLHGDMVWSSYRPIEKKKSQRLSGNEIGLKMSFSEFAVEPKDWLSQTIMNQLSSENSGQNTVADLAIQLQVSPDMVKSCLVNIDSYLSNSEADIFENFNPVQKVLKLNIEKLVKIK
;
A
#
# COMPACT_ATOMS: atom_id res chain seq x y z
N MET A 1 58.57 -27.43 2.15
CA MET A 1 57.50 -26.82 1.32
C MET A 1 56.54 -27.94 0.94
N TYR A 2 55.51 -28.18 1.75
CA TYR A 2 54.47 -29.15 1.40
C TYR A 2 53.56 -28.46 0.38
N ILE A 3 53.64 -28.89 -0.87
CA ILE A 3 52.61 -28.58 -1.87
C ILE A 3 51.37 -29.34 -1.39
N MET A 4 50.43 -28.62 -0.76
CA MET A 4 49.09 -29.16 -0.54
C MET A 4 48.51 -29.46 -1.91
N ASN A 5 48.42 -30.75 -2.24
CA ASN A 5 47.63 -31.26 -3.34
C ASN A 5 46.27 -30.56 -3.31
N SER A 6 45.92 -29.91 -4.42
CA SER A 6 44.57 -29.45 -4.71
C SER A 6 43.64 -30.66 -4.65
N LYS A 7 43.05 -30.93 -3.47
CA LYS A 7 41.89 -31.81 -3.38
C LYS A 7 40.88 -31.26 -4.38
N GLU A 8 40.48 -32.08 -5.34
CA GLU A 8 39.31 -31.78 -6.16
C GLU A 8 38.22 -31.25 -5.23
N LYS A 9 37.85 -29.99 -5.44
CA LYS A 9 36.77 -29.40 -4.67
C LYS A 9 35.51 -30.08 -5.17
N ALA A 10 34.99 -31.02 -4.38
CA ALA A 10 33.75 -31.68 -4.69
C ALA A 10 32.68 -30.60 -4.96
N VAL A 11 32.03 -30.69 -6.12
CA VAL A 11 30.93 -29.81 -6.53
C VAL A 11 29.64 -30.60 -6.39
N TYR A 12 28.61 -29.95 -5.86
CA TYR A 12 27.29 -30.53 -5.63
C TYR A 12 26.22 -29.64 -6.26
N GLN A 13 25.12 -30.26 -6.70
CA GLN A 13 23.95 -29.54 -7.14
C GLN A 13 23.23 -28.95 -5.93
N PHE A 14 22.96 -27.65 -5.96
CA PHE A 14 22.13 -26.94 -5.00
C PHE A 14 20.82 -26.54 -5.65
N ASN A 15 19.70 -27.00 -5.12
CA ASN A 15 18.36 -26.59 -5.55
C ASN A 15 17.57 -26.10 -4.34
N PHE A 16 17.03 -24.89 -4.44
CA PHE A 16 16.12 -24.33 -3.45
C PHE A 16 14.93 -23.68 -4.15
N VAL A 17 13.71 -24.00 -3.72
CA VAL A 17 12.47 -23.52 -4.37
C VAL A 17 11.49 -23.00 -3.34
N ALA A 18 10.95 -21.81 -3.56
CA ALA A 18 9.78 -21.32 -2.86
C ALA A 18 8.51 -21.95 -3.47
N GLU A 19 7.63 -22.44 -2.62
CA GLU A 19 6.39 -23.15 -2.95
C GLU A 19 5.18 -22.45 -2.32
N GLY A 20 4.00 -22.71 -2.86
CA GLY A 20 2.74 -22.12 -2.39
C GLY A 20 2.30 -20.85 -3.15
N PRO A 21 1.16 -20.26 -2.75
CA PRO A 21 0.62 -19.05 -3.37
C PRO A 21 1.62 -17.90 -3.34
N LEU A 22 1.69 -17.13 -4.43
CA LEU A 22 2.58 -15.97 -4.57
C LEU A 22 4.08 -16.28 -4.38
N SER A 23 4.49 -17.55 -4.46
CA SER A 23 5.90 -17.97 -4.33
C SER A 23 6.82 -17.34 -5.39
N GLU A 24 6.26 -16.94 -6.52
CA GLU A 24 6.93 -16.17 -7.57
C GLU A 24 7.43 -14.79 -7.11
N PHE A 25 6.93 -14.27 -5.99
CA PHE A 25 7.38 -13.01 -5.39
C PHE A 25 8.38 -13.19 -4.24
N VAL A 26 8.75 -14.42 -3.88
CA VAL A 26 9.76 -14.69 -2.84
C VAL A 26 11.14 -14.45 -3.43
N PHE A 27 11.91 -13.55 -2.82
CA PHE A 27 13.29 -13.27 -3.24
C PHE A 27 14.26 -14.10 -2.40
N LEU A 28 15.18 -14.77 -3.06
CA LEU A 28 16.16 -15.65 -2.46
C LEU A 28 17.56 -15.09 -2.71
N GLU A 29 18.38 -15.04 -1.67
CA GLU A 29 19.80 -14.73 -1.78
C GLU A 29 20.62 -15.86 -1.13
N LEU A 30 21.59 -16.38 -1.87
CA LEU A 30 22.49 -17.41 -1.40
C LEU A 30 23.89 -16.82 -1.20
N PHE A 31 24.40 -16.92 0.01
CA PHE A 31 25.76 -16.50 0.37
C PHE A 31 26.63 -17.72 0.67
N ASP A 32 27.93 -17.65 0.35
CA ASP A 32 28.89 -18.66 0.75
C ASP A 32 29.33 -18.50 2.22
N GLY A 33 30.18 -19.40 2.69
CA GLY A 33 30.65 -19.43 4.08
C GLY A 33 31.55 -18.25 4.49
N VAL A 34 31.92 -17.38 3.56
CA VAL A 34 32.62 -16.11 3.84
C VAL A 34 31.71 -14.89 3.70
N GLY A 35 30.41 -15.10 3.43
CA GLY A 35 29.42 -14.05 3.28
C GLY A 35 29.40 -13.38 1.90
N LYS A 36 30.01 -13.99 0.87
CA LYS A 36 29.94 -13.49 -0.50
C LYS A 36 28.65 -13.96 -1.16
N LEU A 37 27.93 -13.06 -1.84
CA LEU A 37 26.76 -13.40 -2.64
C LEU A 37 27.15 -14.33 -3.80
N VAL A 38 26.49 -15.47 -3.86
CA VAL A 38 26.70 -16.54 -4.87
C VAL A 38 25.62 -16.46 -5.94
N ALA A 39 24.37 -16.35 -5.53
CA ALA A 39 23.22 -16.26 -6.42
C ALA A 39 22.09 -15.47 -5.75
N GLU A 40 21.33 -14.74 -6.55
CA GLU A 40 20.10 -14.07 -6.12
C GLU A 40 19.03 -14.31 -7.18
N LYS A 41 17.82 -14.70 -6.77
CA LYS A 41 16.73 -14.98 -7.70
C LYS A 41 15.37 -14.99 -7.03
N TYR A 42 14.35 -14.63 -7.79
CA TYR A 42 12.97 -14.87 -7.38
C TYR A 42 12.60 -16.34 -7.55
N LYS A 43 11.79 -16.87 -6.64
CA LYS A 43 11.21 -18.21 -6.60
C LYS A 43 12.17 -19.38 -6.42
N SER A 44 13.29 -19.44 -7.13
CA SER A 44 14.17 -20.62 -7.11
C SER A 44 15.63 -20.31 -7.44
N ILE A 45 16.55 -20.96 -6.74
CA ILE A 45 17.98 -20.98 -7.02
C ILE A 45 18.38 -22.42 -7.38
N SER A 46 19.10 -22.57 -8.49
CA SER A 46 19.63 -23.85 -8.98
C SER A 46 21.06 -23.64 -9.46
N GLU A 47 22.04 -24.06 -8.66
CA GLU A 47 23.46 -23.79 -8.88
C GLU A 47 24.32 -25.04 -8.69
N GLN A 48 25.51 -25.03 -9.29
CA GLN A 48 26.55 -26.04 -9.06
C GLN A 48 27.62 -25.42 -8.16
N LEU A 49 27.72 -25.89 -6.92
CA LEU A 49 28.46 -25.23 -5.85
C LEU A 49 29.49 -26.15 -5.21
N GLU A 50 30.64 -25.60 -4.84
CA GLU A 50 31.66 -26.33 -4.12
C GLU A 50 31.17 -26.77 -2.74
N ARG A 51 31.73 -27.86 -2.21
CA ARG A 51 31.51 -28.28 -0.81
C ARG A 51 31.77 -27.11 0.13
N GLY A 52 30.81 -26.78 0.99
CA GLY A 52 30.94 -25.63 1.88
C GLY A 52 29.79 -25.42 2.85
N LEU A 53 29.87 -24.33 3.60
CA LEU A 53 28.74 -23.76 4.33
C LEU A 53 28.15 -22.65 3.48
N TYR A 54 26.83 -22.55 3.47
CA TYR A 54 26.07 -21.55 2.75
C TYR A 54 24.99 -20.98 3.65
N GLN A 55 24.60 -19.74 3.38
CA GLN A 55 23.49 -19.07 4.04
C GLN A 55 22.44 -18.67 2.99
N MET A 56 21.23 -19.18 3.15
CA MET A 56 20.07 -18.79 2.35
C MET A 56 19.28 -17.73 3.09
N ASN A 57 19.19 -16.53 2.54
CA ASN A 57 18.27 -15.49 2.98
C ASN A 57 17.01 -15.56 2.11
N ILE A 58 15.85 -15.55 2.76
CA ILE A 58 14.54 -15.69 2.14
C ILE A 58 13.74 -14.45 2.52
N TYR A 59 13.41 -13.64 1.54
CA TYR A 59 12.59 -12.44 1.72
C TYR A 59 11.19 -12.73 1.20
N SER A 60 10.25 -12.86 2.12
CA SER A 60 8.83 -13.05 1.80
C SER A 60 7.95 -12.24 2.74
N ASN A 61 6.89 -11.62 2.21
CA ASN A 61 5.82 -11.00 3.00
C ASN A 61 6.31 -10.15 4.18
N GLU A 62 7.22 -9.21 3.89
CA GLU A 62 7.81 -8.30 4.89
C GLU A 62 8.68 -8.98 5.97
N LYS A 63 8.90 -10.30 5.86
CA LYS A 63 9.74 -11.13 6.74
C LYS A 63 11.05 -11.51 6.02
N LEU A 64 12.14 -11.52 6.78
CA LEU A 64 13.43 -12.10 6.39
C LEU A 64 13.65 -13.35 7.22
N GLU A 65 13.78 -14.50 6.56
CA GLU A 65 14.15 -15.77 7.18
C GLU A 65 15.53 -16.19 6.69
N THR A 66 16.36 -16.74 7.57
CA THR A 66 17.71 -17.19 7.24
C THR A 66 17.86 -18.66 7.57
N GLN A 67 18.39 -19.43 6.62
CA GLN A 67 18.71 -20.85 6.79
C GLN A 67 20.19 -21.09 6.52
N THR A 68 20.88 -21.76 7.45
CA THR A 68 22.27 -22.20 7.24
C THR A 68 22.28 -23.60 6.66
N ILE A 69 22.97 -23.78 5.54
CA ILE A 69 23.02 -25.03 4.78
C ILE A 69 24.47 -25.50 4.70
N ARG A 70 24.72 -26.73 5.16
CA ARG A 70 25.99 -27.42 4.94
C ARG A 70 25.89 -28.25 3.66
N LEU A 71 26.60 -27.84 2.61
CA LEU A 71 26.63 -28.53 1.34
C LEU A 71 27.77 -29.55 1.32
N ASP A 72 27.45 -30.81 1.60
CA ASP A 72 28.37 -31.96 1.51
C ASP A 72 27.85 -33.11 0.63
N LYS A 73 26.73 -32.86 -0.03
CA LYS A 73 26.05 -33.69 -1.05
C LYS A 73 25.09 -32.78 -1.82
N ASP A 74 24.49 -33.30 -2.89
CA ASP A 74 23.41 -32.58 -3.58
C ASP A 74 22.29 -32.20 -2.59
N TYR A 75 21.86 -30.95 -2.68
CA TYR A 75 20.90 -30.35 -1.77
C TYR A 75 19.62 -29.98 -2.50
N TYR A 76 18.49 -30.34 -1.89
CA TYR A 76 17.14 -30.02 -2.35
C TYR A 76 16.37 -29.47 -1.16
N GLY A 77 16.15 -28.17 -1.14
CA GLY A 77 15.38 -27.48 -0.12
C GLY A 77 14.14 -26.82 -0.70
N ASN A 78 13.15 -26.60 0.14
CA ASN A 78 12.00 -25.78 -0.20
C ASN A 78 11.67 -24.77 0.90
N TYR A 79 10.90 -23.75 0.53
CA TYR A 79 10.30 -22.79 1.43
C TYR A 79 8.81 -22.68 1.12
N GLU A 80 7.96 -23.05 2.07
CA GLU A 80 6.53 -22.82 1.95
C GLU A 80 6.24 -21.36 2.27
N ASN A 81 5.71 -20.62 1.29
CA ASN A 81 5.32 -19.24 1.49
C ASN A 81 4.16 -19.20 2.48
N LYS A 82 4.41 -18.72 3.70
CA LYS A 82 3.37 -18.49 4.71
C LYS A 82 2.79 -17.12 4.43
N GLY A 83 1.46 -17.04 4.41
CA GLY A 83 0.66 -15.88 4.06
C GLY A 83 1.10 -14.53 4.63
N SER A 84 0.25 -13.53 4.42
CA SER A 84 0.61 -12.18 4.84
C SER A 84 -0.59 -11.40 5.34
N TYR A 85 -0.32 -10.30 6.04
CA TYR A 85 -1.36 -9.41 6.53
C TYR A 85 -1.77 -8.44 5.43
N SER A 86 -3.07 -8.30 5.23
CA SER A 86 -3.64 -7.30 4.32
C SER A 86 -4.86 -6.63 4.97
N SER A 87 -5.41 -5.60 4.34
CA SER A 87 -6.76 -5.09 4.66
C SER A 87 -7.86 -5.87 3.93
N ILE A 88 -7.53 -6.50 2.81
CA ILE A 88 -8.45 -7.39 2.09
C ILE A 88 -8.54 -8.75 2.78
N SER A 89 -9.65 -9.45 2.54
CA SER A 89 -9.82 -10.85 2.93
C SER A 89 -9.37 -11.76 1.77
N GLY A 90 -8.79 -12.92 2.08
CA GLY A 90 -8.29 -13.87 1.09
C GLY A 90 -7.80 -15.17 1.72
N TYR A 91 -7.96 -16.30 1.02
CA TYR A 91 -7.69 -17.64 1.57
C TYR A 91 -6.25 -17.86 2.04
N PHE A 92 -5.30 -17.12 1.45
CA PHE A 92 -3.87 -17.21 1.75
C PHE A 92 -3.40 -16.15 2.77
N LEU A 93 -4.26 -15.23 3.19
CA LEU A 93 -3.85 -14.11 4.03
C LEU A 93 -4.00 -14.45 5.52
N GLU A 94 -2.94 -14.23 6.30
CA GLU A 94 -2.91 -14.51 7.75
C GLU A 94 -3.97 -13.70 8.51
N SER A 95 -4.31 -12.52 8.00
CA SER A 95 -5.32 -11.63 8.59
C SER A 95 -6.77 -11.97 8.22
N SER A 96 -7.01 -13.07 7.49
CA SER A 96 -8.37 -13.46 7.08
C SER A 96 -9.03 -14.30 8.14
N HIS A 97 -10.10 -13.76 8.72
CA HIS A 97 -10.96 -14.48 9.65
C HIS A 97 -12.36 -14.64 9.05
N GLU A 98 -13.07 -15.71 9.44
CA GLU A 98 -14.41 -16.05 8.93
C GLU A 98 -15.37 -14.85 8.96
N TYR A 99 -15.41 -14.13 10.08
CA TYR A 99 -16.26 -12.96 10.29
C TYR A 99 -15.88 -11.74 9.44
N TYR A 100 -14.71 -11.70 8.81
CA TYR A 100 -14.36 -10.70 7.79
C TYR A 100 -14.62 -11.24 6.38
N THR A 101 -14.29 -12.50 6.12
CA THR A 101 -14.46 -13.12 4.79
C THR A 101 -15.94 -13.21 4.42
N GLU A 102 -16.80 -13.68 5.31
CA GLU A 102 -18.23 -13.82 5.06
C GLU A 102 -18.91 -12.46 4.94
N THR A 103 -18.55 -11.52 5.81
CA THR A 103 -19.10 -10.16 5.81
C THR A 103 -18.74 -9.41 4.53
N SER A 104 -17.46 -9.44 4.13
CA SER A 104 -17.00 -8.78 2.90
C SER A 104 -17.65 -9.38 1.66
N LYS A 105 -17.83 -10.71 1.62
CA LYS A 105 -18.56 -11.43 0.57
C LYS A 105 -20.03 -11.02 0.52
N PHE A 106 -20.72 -11.03 1.65
CA PHE A 106 -22.15 -10.71 1.73
C PHE A 106 -22.41 -9.26 1.32
N TRP A 107 -21.76 -8.30 1.98
CA TRP A 107 -22.08 -6.88 1.79
C TRP A 107 -21.49 -6.27 0.52
N SER A 108 -20.51 -6.90 -0.14
CA SER A 108 -20.10 -6.45 -1.48
C SER A 108 -21.17 -6.71 -2.54
N ASP A 109 -22.15 -7.56 -2.25
CA ASP A 109 -23.31 -7.83 -3.11
C ASP A 109 -24.61 -7.20 -2.58
N HIS A 110 -24.59 -6.58 -1.41
CA HIS A 110 -25.76 -5.98 -0.78
C HIS A 110 -25.49 -4.52 -0.41
N PHE A 111 -26.29 -3.60 -0.95
CA PHE A 111 -26.19 -2.20 -0.56
C PHE A 111 -26.52 -2.01 0.92
N THR A 112 -25.82 -1.09 1.59
CA THR A 112 -26.08 -0.76 3.00
C THR A 112 -27.22 0.25 3.15
N LEU A 113 -27.59 0.92 2.05
CA LEU A 113 -28.70 1.86 1.96
C LEU A 113 -30.03 1.10 1.76
N ASP A 114 -30.98 1.27 2.68
CA ASP A 114 -32.34 0.75 2.55
C ASP A 114 -33.14 1.66 1.60
N GLU A 115 -33.15 1.37 0.28
CA GLU A 115 -34.27 1.75 -0.61
C GLU A 115 -34.18 1.10 -2.00
N LYS A 116 -35.35 1.01 -2.64
CA LYS A 116 -35.69 0.17 -3.80
C LYS A 116 -34.96 0.57 -5.09
N LYS A 117 -34.59 -0.46 -5.85
CA LYS A 117 -34.19 -0.45 -7.27
C LYS A 117 -33.02 0.48 -7.57
N TYR A 118 -31.85 0.05 -7.13
CA TYR A 118 -30.64 0.44 -7.83
C TYR A 118 -30.48 -0.53 -8.99
N ASP A 119 -30.59 0.00 -10.20
CA ASP A 119 -30.34 -0.77 -11.42
C ASP A 119 -28.89 -1.27 -11.43
N GLU A 120 -28.67 -2.35 -12.17
CA GLU A 120 -27.34 -2.90 -12.43
C GLU A 120 -26.41 -1.79 -12.94
N GLY A 121 -25.24 -1.63 -12.32
CA GLY A 121 -24.34 -0.56 -12.70
C GLY A 121 -23.19 -0.34 -11.72
N SER A 122 -22.57 0.82 -11.82
CA SER A 122 -21.40 1.19 -11.03
C SER A 122 -21.72 1.43 -9.55
N SER A 123 -20.77 1.09 -8.69
CA SER A 123 -20.94 1.23 -7.24
C SER A 123 -19.62 1.42 -6.50
N VAL A 124 -19.72 1.87 -5.25
CA VAL A 124 -18.61 1.94 -4.31
C VAL A 124 -18.92 1.09 -3.10
N PHE A 125 -18.01 0.17 -2.81
CA PHE A 125 -17.99 -0.66 -1.61
C PHE A 125 -16.80 -0.23 -0.76
N ILE A 126 -17.02 0.07 0.51
CA ILE A 126 -16.00 0.48 1.48
C ILE A 126 -16.07 -0.48 2.67
N PHE A 127 -14.94 -1.10 2.99
CA PHE A 127 -14.82 -2.08 4.07
C PHE A 127 -13.69 -1.70 5.02
N PHE A 128 -14.04 -1.42 6.27
CA PHE A 128 -13.08 -1.15 7.34
C PHE A 128 -13.06 -2.32 8.31
N ARG A 129 -11.87 -2.65 8.81
CA ARG A 129 -11.73 -3.70 9.83
C ARG A 129 -10.56 -3.46 10.77
N TYR A 130 -10.59 -4.08 11.94
CA TYR A 130 -9.39 -4.31 12.75
C TYR A 130 -8.57 -5.46 12.14
N PRO A 131 -7.29 -5.64 12.51
CA PRO A 131 -6.51 -6.78 12.02
C PRO A 131 -7.15 -8.10 12.45
N ASP A 132 -7.62 -8.15 13.70
CA ASP A 132 -8.36 -9.26 14.32
C ASP A 132 -9.21 -8.74 15.50
N ARG A 133 -9.99 -9.65 16.12
CA ARG A 133 -10.86 -9.34 17.26
C ARG A 133 -10.08 -9.07 18.55
N GLU A 134 -8.97 -9.75 18.75
CA GLU A 134 -8.16 -9.66 19.97
C GLU A 134 -7.51 -8.27 20.09
N ILE A 135 -6.98 -7.74 18.99
CA ILE A 135 -6.43 -6.40 18.88
C ILE A 135 -7.52 -5.36 19.10
N ARG A 136 -8.74 -5.59 18.60
CA ARG A 136 -9.91 -4.73 18.88
C ARG A 136 -10.21 -4.70 20.38
N ASP A 137 -10.29 -5.85 21.02
CA ASP A 137 -10.66 -5.98 22.44
C ASP A 137 -9.63 -5.33 23.37
N GLN A 138 -8.37 -5.23 22.94
CA GLN A 138 -7.30 -4.54 23.68
C GLN A 138 -7.38 -3.00 23.59
N GLN A 139 -8.14 -2.43 22.65
CA GLN A 139 -8.24 -0.98 22.50
C GLN A 139 -9.20 -0.36 23.54
N LYS A 140 -8.72 0.60 24.33
CA LYS A 140 -9.55 1.46 25.19
C LYS A 140 -9.86 2.79 24.48
N ASN A 141 -11.04 3.38 24.74
CA ASN A 141 -11.49 4.64 24.14
C ASN A 141 -11.54 4.62 22.60
N VAL A 142 -11.98 3.48 22.04
CA VAL A 142 -12.29 3.39 20.61
C VAL A 142 -13.42 4.35 20.29
N ALA A 143 -13.35 5.02 19.14
CA ALA A 143 -14.44 5.87 18.68
C ALA A 143 -15.75 5.08 18.59
N GLU A 144 -16.89 5.77 18.74
CA GLU A 144 -18.20 5.11 18.72
C GLU A 144 -18.46 4.31 17.43
N SER A 145 -17.83 4.68 16.32
CA SER A 145 -17.87 3.97 15.04
C SER A 145 -16.51 4.08 14.34
N MET A 146 -16.14 3.18 13.45
CA MET A 146 -14.97 3.38 12.57
C MET A 146 -15.19 4.48 11.53
N GLY A 147 -16.45 4.69 11.11
CA GLY A 147 -16.78 5.53 9.96
C GLY A 147 -17.06 6.99 10.28
N TRP A 148 -17.24 7.37 11.56
CA TRP A 148 -17.70 8.71 11.97
C TRP A 148 -16.87 9.91 11.46
N ARG A 149 -15.60 9.69 11.11
CA ARG A 149 -14.70 10.71 10.53
C ARG A 149 -14.62 10.67 9.02
N PHE A 150 -15.27 9.71 8.38
CA PHE A 150 -15.23 9.52 6.95
C PHE A 150 -16.46 10.12 6.27
N SER A 151 -16.23 10.69 5.10
CA SER A 151 -17.28 11.22 4.24
C SER A 151 -16.90 10.96 2.79
N LEU A 152 -17.89 10.70 1.95
CA LEU A 152 -17.73 10.56 0.52
C LEU A 152 -18.27 11.81 -0.17
N LEU A 153 -17.44 12.40 -1.03
CA LEU A 153 -17.78 13.59 -1.81
C LEU A 153 -17.84 13.28 -3.30
N ASP A 154 -18.67 14.03 -4.04
CA ASP A 154 -18.70 14.02 -5.51
C ASP A 154 -17.46 14.70 -6.12
N LYS A 155 -17.36 14.67 -7.46
CA LYS A 155 -16.29 15.36 -8.21
C LYS A 155 -16.14 16.86 -7.91
N ASN A 156 -17.23 17.52 -7.52
CA ASN A 156 -17.29 18.93 -7.16
C ASN A 156 -17.07 19.16 -5.65
N ARG A 157 -16.64 18.14 -4.91
CA ARG A 157 -16.45 18.13 -3.45
C ARG A 157 -17.72 18.48 -2.67
N ASN A 158 -18.90 18.17 -3.20
CA ASN A 158 -20.16 18.21 -2.44
C ASN A 158 -20.30 16.92 -1.65
N LEU A 159 -20.81 17.04 -0.42
CA LEU A 159 -21.04 15.89 0.45
C LEU A 159 -22.17 15.02 -0.13
N LEU A 160 -21.86 13.75 -0.40
CA LEU A 160 -22.85 12.73 -0.78
C LEU A 160 -23.26 11.94 0.47
N PHE A 161 -22.27 11.34 1.13
CA PHE A 161 -22.51 10.49 2.29
C PHE A 161 -21.56 10.83 3.43
N ARG A 162 -22.06 10.78 4.65
CA ARG A 162 -21.23 10.58 5.83
C ARG A 162 -21.28 9.09 6.16
N LEU A 163 -20.12 8.50 6.45
CA LEU A 163 -20.01 7.08 6.79
C LEU A 163 -20.36 6.88 8.27
N ASN A 164 -21.50 7.40 8.68
CA ASN A 164 -22.07 7.26 10.01
C ASN A 164 -23.56 6.94 9.87
N GLU A 165 -24.20 6.61 11.00
CA GLU A 165 -25.66 6.49 11.08
C GLU A 165 -26.23 5.41 10.12
N ASN A 166 -27.24 5.76 9.31
CA ASN A 166 -28.06 4.82 8.54
C ASN A 166 -27.41 4.34 7.23
N HIS A 167 -26.26 4.87 6.84
CA HIS A 167 -25.62 4.51 5.57
C HIS A 167 -24.64 3.34 5.68
N ILE A 168 -24.36 2.88 6.90
CA ILE A 168 -23.36 1.86 7.18
C ILE A 168 -23.99 0.65 7.86
N LYS A 169 -23.27 -0.47 7.81
CA LYS A 169 -23.49 -1.62 8.70
C LYS A 169 -22.19 -1.86 9.44
N GLU A 170 -22.25 -1.97 10.76
CA GLU A 170 -21.07 -2.10 11.61
C GLU A 170 -21.32 -3.13 12.68
N ASP A 171 -20.42 -4.09 12.80
CA ASP A 171 -20.33 -4.98 13.95
C ASP A 171 -19.13 -4.55 14.78
N LYS A 172 -19.45 -3.90 15.89
CA LYS A 172 -18.43 -3.38 16.80
C LYS A 172 -17.66 -4.51 17.47
N ASP A 173 -18.27 -5.68 17.69
CA ASP A 173 -17.69 -6.81 18.42
C ASP A 173 -16.77 -7.63 17.54
N ALA A 174 -17.19 -7.92 16.30
CA ALA A 174 -16.34 -8.53 15.29
C ALA A 174 -15.30 -7.54 14.73
N GLY A 175 -15.50 -6.23 14.90
CA GLY A 175 -14.53 -5.21 14.54
C GLY A 175 -14.50 -4.90 13.05
N TRP A 176 -15.66 -4.80 12.39
CA TRP A 176 -15.76 -4.40 10.99
C TRP A 176 -16.87 -3.37 10.75
N LEU A 177 -16.72 -2.58 9.67
CA LEU A 177 -17.71 -1.64 9.15
C LEU A 177 -17.78 -1.74 7.63
N VAL A 178 -18.99 -1.67 7.10
CA VAL A 178 -19.27 -1.65 5.67
C VAL A 178 -20.12 -0.45 5.27
N PHE A 179 -19.79 0.13 4.13
CA PHE A 179 -20.62 1.03 3.35
C PHE A 179 -20.68 0.52 1.91
N HIS A 180 -21.86 0.43 1.33
CA HIS A 180 -22.03 0.04 -0.06
C HIS A 180 -23.16 0.84 -0.68
N ALA A 181 -22.84 1.64 -1.69
CA ALA A 181 -23.79 2.47 -2.41
C ALA A 181 -23.54 2.43 -3.92
N PRO A 182 -24.61 2.47 -4.74
CA PRO A 182 -24.49 2.68 -6.17
C PRO A 182 -24.13 4.13 -6.45
N LEU A 183 -23.28 4.34 -7.45
CA LEU A 183 -22.75 5.64 -7.83
C LEU A 183 -22.47 5.64 -9.32
N ASP A 184 -22.79 6.75 -9.99
CA ASP A 184 -22.46 6.94 -11.40
C ASP A 184 -20.94 6.87 -11.63
N ALA A 185 -20.54 6.47 -12.83
CA ALA A 185 -19.13 6.48 -13.22
C ALA A 185 -18.52 7.88 -13.09
N GLY A 186 -17.30 7.97 -12.55
CA GLY A 186 -16.58 9.22 -12.35
C GLY A 186 -15.68 9.21 -11.11
N ILE A 187 -15.08 10.36 -10.81
CA ILE A 187 -14.24 10.54 -9.63
C ILE A 187 -15.05 10.97 -8.41
N TYR A 188 -14.72 10.36 -7.28
CA TYR A 188 -15.22 10.67 -5.95
C TYR A 188 -14.05 10.86 -4.98
N TYR A 189 -14.33 11.46 -3.83
CA TYR A 189 -13.29 11.72 -2.83
C TYR A 189 -13.71 11.17 -1.47
N LEU A 190 -12.95 10.19 -0.97
CA LEU A 190 -13.08 9.72 0.40
C LEU A 190 -12.28 10.63 1.33
N VAL A 191 -12.97 11.36 2.18
CA VAL A 191 -12.40 12.33 3.10
C VAL A 191 -12.38 11.79 4.52
N TYR A 192 -11.22 11.78 5.16
CA TYR A 192 -11.03 11.53 6.59
C TYR A 192 -10.78 12.83 7.33
N ASN A 193 -11.63 13.16 8.30
CA ASN A 193 -11.58 14.36 9.13
C ASN A 193 -11.01 14.09 10.53
N GLY A 194 -9.93 13.30 10.62
CA GLY A 194 -9.20 13.09 11.88
C GLY A 194 -8.02 14.03 12.08
N PRO A 195 -7.13 13.71 13.05
CA PRO A 195 -5.93 14.50 13.34
C PRO A 195 -5.06 14.75 12.10
N VAL A 196 -4.88 13.71 11.29
CA VAL A 196 -4.22 13.79 9.98
C VAL A 196 -5.31 13.75 8.91
N LYS A 197 -5.86 14.91 8.56
CA LYS A 197 -6.93 15.01 7.55
C LYS A 197 -6.45 14.54 6.19
N ARG A 198 -7.28 13.78 5.48
CA ARG A 198 -6.95 13.21 4.17
C ARG A 198 -8.13 13.25 3.22
N GLU A 199 -7.83 13.50 1.95
CA GLU A 199 -8.70 13.29 0.81
C GLU A 199 -8.02 12.24 -0.08
N ILE A 200 -8.74 11.17 -0.42
CA ILE A 200 -8.29 10.07 -1.26
C ILE A 200 -9.21 9.99 -2.48
N PRO A 201 -8.69 10.16 -3.71
CA PRO A 201 -9.50 10.02 -4.91
C PRO A 201 -9.86 8.55 -5.14
N LEU A 202 -11.14 8.31 -5.46
CA LEU A 202 -11.69 7.02 -5.84
C LEU A 202 -12.31 7.17 -7.23
N TYR A 203 -11.80 6.45 -8.21
CA TYR A 203 -12.40 6.41 -9.54
C TYR A 203 -13.39 5.24 -9.61
N VAL A 204 -14.59 5.53 -10.11
CA VAL A 204 -15.66 4.55 -10.32
C VAL A 204 -15.83 4.37 -11.82
N PHE A 205 -15.53 3.17 -12.31
CA PHE A 205 -15.70 2.85 -13.73
C PHE A 205 -17.14 2.40 -14.01
N GLU A 206 -17.62 2.70 -15.22
CA GLU A 206 -18.90 2.21 -15.73
C GLU A 206 -18.93 0.69 -15.74
N ASP A 207 -19.99 0.08 -15.20
CA ASP A 207 -20.14 -1.39 -15.03
C ASP A 207 -19.04 -2.05 -14.18
N TRP A 208 -18.56 -1.32 -13.18
CA TRP A 208 -17.64 -1.82 -12.16
C TRP A 208 -18.01 -1.30 -10.76
N GLN A 209 -17.78 -2.15 -9.77
CA GLN A 209 -17.74 -1.79 -8.38
C GLN A 209 -16.31 -1.45 -7.96
N THR A 210 -16.09 -0.25 -7.43
CA THR A 210 -14.84 0.14 -6.78
C THR A 210 -14.88 -0.27 -5.32
N GLN A 211 -13.96 -1.13 -4.91
CA GLN A 211 -13.90 -1.69 -3.55
C GLN A 211 -12.71 -1.10 -2.79
N PHE A 212 -12.95 -0.35 -1.72
CA PHE A 212 -11.93 0.24 -0.86
C PHE A 212 -11.86 -0.49 0.49
N PHE A 213 -10.69 -1.02 0.82
CA PHE A 213 -10.44 -1.73 2.09
C PHE A 213 -9.44 -0.95 2.94
N LEU A 214 -9.63 -0.91 4.26
CA LEU A 214 -8.71 -0.22 5.16
C LEU A 214 -8.69 -0.86 6.56
N THR A 215 -7.48 -1.06 7.10
CA THR A 215 -7.30 -1.58 8.46
C THR A 215 -7.27 -0.45 9.49
N PHE A 216 -7.86 -0.70 10.65
CA PHE A 216 -7.93 0.20 11.79
C PHE A 216 -7.19 -0.37 13.00
N LYS A 217 -6.66 0.52 13.82
CA LYS A 217 -6.39 0.25 15.24
C LYS A 217 -7.07 1.37 16.02
N ARG A 218 -6.34 2.18 16.78
CA ARG A 218 -6.87 3.42 17.36
C ARG A 218 -7.27 4.45 16.28
N THR A 219 -6.58 4.43 15.15
CA THR A 219 -6.82 5.30 13.98
C THR A 219 -6.70 4.46 12.71
N PRO A 220 -7.21 4.95 11.56
CA PRO A 220 -7.03 4.26 10.29
C PRO A 220 -5.54 4.13 9.95
N ILE A 221 -5.13 2.95 9.46
CA ILE A 221 -3.76 2.65 9.03
C ILE A 221 -3.72 2.79 7.50
N PHE A 222 -3.69 4.03 7.05
CA PHE A 222 -3.75 4.43 5.64
C PHE A 222 -2.87 3.63 4.64
N PRO A 223 -1.62 3.24 4.97
CA PRO A 223 -0.80 2.39 4.08
C PRO A 223 -1.42 1.02 3.77
N THR A 224 -2.28 0.51 4.66
CA THR A 224 -3.01 -0.75 4.41
C THR A 224 -4.15 -0.59 3.42
N ALA A 225 -4.45 0.63 2.96
CA ALA A 225 -5.55 0.87 2.03
C ALA A 225 -5.39 0.03 0.76
N ARG A 226 -6.47 -0.60 0.29
CA ARG A 226 -6.52 -1.30 -0.99
C ARG A 226 -7.72 -0.87 -1.79
N ILE A 227 -7.51 -0.62 -3.08
CA ILE A 227 -8.57 -0.37 -4.05
C ILE A 227 -8.55 -1.52 -5.04
N LEU A 228 -9.67 -2.24 -5.14
CA LEU A 228 -9.90 -3.32 -6.07
C LEU A 228 -11.13 -2.99 -6.93
N PHE A 229 -11.27 -3.68 -8.06
CA PHE A 229 -12.45 -3.59 -8.90
C PHE A 229 -13.07 -4.95 -9.08
N ARG A 230 -14.41 -4.96 -9.12
CA ARG A 230 -15.19 -6.17 -9.38
C ARG A 230 -16.38 -5.85 -10.28
N LYS A 231 -16.88 -6.85 -10.99
CA LYS A 231 -18.14 -6.69 -11.70
C LYS A 231 -19.28 -6.45 -10.71
N PRO A 232 -20.27 -5.60 -11.05
CA PRO A 232 -21.46 -5.41 -10.23
C PRO A 232 -22.18 -6.72 -9.94
N ASN A 233 -22.94 -6.77 -8.85
CA ASN A 233 -23.73 -7.93 -8.43
C ASN A 233 -22.93 -9.23 -8.31
N SER A 234 -21.64 -9.11 -8.02
CA SER A 234 -20.73 -10.24 -7.83
C SER A 234 -20.11 -10.10 -6.45
N ALA A 235 -20.53 -10.96 -5.52
CA ALA A 235 -19.96 -11.05 -4.18
C ALA A 235 -18.43 -11.16 -4.22
N PHE A 236 -17.73 -10.46 -3.33
CA PHE A 236 -16.27 -10.50 -3.18
C PHE A 236 -15.79 -11.94 -3.02
N ASP A 237 -14.84 -12.34 -3.86
CA ASP A 237 -14.31 -13.70 -3.86
C ASP A 237 -12.94 -13.74 -3.16
N ILE A 238 -12.91 -14.47 -2.05
CA ILE A 238 -11.71 -14.67 -1.23
C ILE A 238 -10.69 -15.62 -1.88
N PHE A 239 -11.09 -16.35 -2.93
CA PHE A 239 -10.23 -17.23 -3.72
C PHE A 239 -9.72 -16.58 -5.01
N GLU A 240 -10.11 -15.32 -5.28
CA GLU A 240 -9.69 -14.57 -6.46
C GLU A 240 -8.18 -14.29 -6.40
N TYR A 241 -7.41 -14.99 -7.24
CA TYR A 241 -5.95 -14.89 -7.26
C TYR A 241 -5.47 -13.49 -7.66
N ASP A 242 -6.20 -12.83 -8.57
CA ASP A 242 -5.91 -11.46 -9.01
C ASP A 242 -5.87 -10.46 -7.85
N ASN A 243 -6.76 -10.60 -6.87
CA ASN A 243 -6.81 -9.69 -5.72
C ASN A 243 -5.56 -9.82 -4.84
N MET A 244 -5.03 -11.04 -4.71
CA MET A 244 -3.81 -11.31 -3.95
C MET A 244 -2.56 -10.82 -4.70
N GLU A 245 -2.51 -11.00 -6.02
CA GLU A 245 -1.44 -10.45 -6.87
C GLU A 245 -1.42 -8.92 -6.81
N VAL A 246 -2.59 -8.27 -6.89
CA VAL A 246 -2.71 -6.81 -6.70
C VAL A 246 -2.19 -6.39 -5.34
N ASP A 247 -2.65 -7.02 -4.26
CA ASP A 247 -2.20 -6.70 -2.91
C ASP A 247 -0.69 -6.89 -2.73
N LYS A 248 -0.11 -7.94 -3.29
CA LYS A 248 1.34 -8.19 -3.25
C LYS A 248 2.12 -7.14 -4.01
N LEU A 249 1.70 -6.82 -5.24
CA LEU A 249 2.36 -5.80 -6.05
C LEU A 249 2.29 -4.42 -5.39
N LEU A 250 1.15 -4.05 -4.80
CA LEU A 250 1.00 -2.78 -4.09
C LEU A 250 1.92 -2.70 -2.86
N ARG A 251 2.06 -3.78 -2.08
CA ARG A 251 3.03 -3.80 -0.96
C ARG A 251 4.47 -3.72 -1.43
N ASN A 252 4.80 -4.43 -2.51
CA ASN A 252 6.11 -4.33 -3.11
C ASN A 252 6.38 -2.88 -3.55
N MET A 253 5.43 -2.21 -4.23
CA MET A 253 5.54 -0.80 -4.59
C MET A 253 5.71 0.12 -3.37
N GLN A 254 4.99 -0.12 -2.29
CA GLN A 254 5.12 0.64 -1.04
C GLN A 254 6.54 0.56 -0.46
N ASN A 255 7.18 -0.60 -0.63
CA ASN A 255 8.55 -0.89 -0.19
C ASN A 255 9.60 -0.64 -1.30
N ALA A 256 9.23 0.05 -2.40
CA ALA A 256 10.09 0.32 -3.55
C ALA A 256 10.69 -0.94 -4.21
N ILE A 257 10.02 -2.08 -4.09
CA ILE A 257 10.35 -3.34 -4.76
C ILE A 257 9.57 -3.37 -6.08
N TYR A 258 10.27 -3.25 -7.20
CA TYR A 258 9.66 -3.26 -8.53
C TYR A 258 9.99 -4.55 -9.28
N HIS A 259 9.20 -5.59 -9.02
CA HIS A 259 9.31 -6.88 -9.69
C HIS A 259 7.93 -7.37 -10.14
N VAL A 260 7.82 -7.75 -11.41
CA VAL A 260 6.65 -8.45 -11.96
C VAL A 260 7.11 -9.81 -12.47
N PRO A 261 6.64 -10.92 -11.89
CA PRO A 261 6.91 -12.24 -12.41
C PRO A 261 6.48 -12.36 -13.88
N LYS A 262 7.32 -12.95 -14.72
CA LYS A 262 7.04 -13.08 -16.17
C LYS A 262 5.68 -13.74 -16.46
N GLN A 263 5.33 -14.78 -15.69
CA GLN A 263 4.05 -15.48 -15.82
C GLN A 263 2.86 -14.54 -15.56
N LEU A 264 2.98 -13.65 -14.57
CA LEU A 264 1.96 -12.65 -14.27
C LEU A 264 1.85 -11.60 -15.38
N LEU A 265 3.00 -11.15 -15.91
CA LEU A 265 3.02 -10.22 -17.04
C LEU A 265 2.34 -10.81 -18.29
N GLU A 266 2.63 -12.08 -18.60
CA GLU A 266 2.03 -12.83 -19.71
C GLU A 266 0.52 -13.06 -19.52
N LYS A 267 0.11 -13.48 -18.31
CA LYS A 267 -1.31 -13.64 -17.92
C LYS A 267 -2.06 -12.32 -18.13
N THR A 268 -1.51 -11.22 -17.63
CA THR A 268 -2.14 -9.90 -17.69
C THR A 268 -2.25 -9.40 -19.14
N ALA A 269 -1.19 -9.59 -19.94
CA ALA A 269 -1.19 -9.21 -21.36
C ALA A 269 -2.12 -10.06 -22.24
N SER A 270 -2.49 -11.26 -21.78
CA SER A 270 -3.45 -12.14 -22.44
C SER A 270 -4.90 -11.85 -22.05
N ASP A 271 -5.16 -10.74 -21.35
CA ASP A 271 -6.49 -10.33 -20.86
C ASP A 271 -7.14 -11.31 -19.87
N ASN A 272 -6.34 -12.21 -19.29
CA ASN A 272 -6.83 -13.18 -18.32
C ASN A 272 -6.78 -12.61 -16.90
N TRP A 273 -7.62 -11.59 -16.66
CA TRP A 273 -7.80 -10.97 -15.35
C TRP A 273 -9.26 -10.56 -15.14
N GLN A 274 -9.73 -10.61 -13.90
CA GLN A 274 -11.06 -10.17 -13.46
C GLN A 274 -11.02 -8.78 -12.82
N ASN A 275 -9.87 -8.38 -12.28
CA ASN A 275 -9.71 -7.11 -11.60
C ASN A 275 -8.83 -6.15 -12.44
N PRO A 276 -9.38 -5.08 -13.04
CA PRO A 276 -8.58 -4.12 -13.81
C PRO A 276 -7.48 -3.42 -13.03
N MET A 277 -7.53 -3.40 -11.69
CA MET A 277 -6.41 -2.92 -10.88
C MET A 277 -5.15 -3.76 -11.12
N LEU A 278 -5.27 -5.06 -11.38
CA LEU A 278 -4.12 -5.92 -11.68
C LEU A 278 -3.36 -5.41 -12.91
N ALA A 279 -4.09 -5.16 -14.00
CA ALA A 279 -3.51 -4.63 -15.22
C ALA A 279 -2.84 -3.26 -15.01
N MET A 280 -3.47 -2.36 -14.27
CA MET A 280 -2.89 -1.05 -13.97
C MET A 280 -1.62 -1.15 -13.12
N VAL A 281 -1.66 -1.93 -12.04
CA VAL A 281 -0.52 -2.08 -11.11
C VAL A 281 0.64 -2.84 -11.78
N VAL A 282 0.38 -3.90 -12.55
CA VAL A 282 1.42 -4.60 -13.35
C VAL A 282 2.13 -3.61 -14.27
N CYS A 283 1.38 -2.75 -14.96
CA CYS A 283 1.97 -1.72 -15.82
C CYS A 283 2.87 -0.76 -15.03
N TYR A 284 2.40 -0.21 -13.91
CA TYR A 284 3.22 0.69 -13.10
C TYR A 284 4.48 0.00 -12.56
N VAL A 285 4.36 -1.19 -11.97
CA VAL A 285 5.50 -1.92 -11.40
C VAL A 285 6.53 -2.24 -12.48
N TYR A 286 6.09 -2.73 -13.64
CA TYR A 286 6.98 -3.05 -14.74
C TYR A 286 7.70 -1.80 -15.27
N LEU A 287 6.96 -0.68 -15.45
CA LEU A 287 7.54 0.55 -15.98
C LEU A 287 8.54 1.22 -15.01
N MET A 288 8.41 0.94 -13.72
CA MET A 288 9.34 1.37 -12.67
C MET A 288 10.51 0.40 -12.45
N CYS A 289 10.43 -0.83 -12.98
CA CYS A 289 11.48 -1.82 -12.92
C CYS A 289 12.66 -1.44 -13.83
N SER A 290 13.87 -1.90 -13.50
CA SER A 290 15.07 -1.72 -14.32
C SER A 290 15.05 -2.54 -15.62
N GLU A 291 14.30 -3.65 -15.65
CA GLU A 291 14.18 -4.55 -16.81
C GLU A 291 13.35 -3.96 -17.96
N VAL A 292 13.68 -4.31 -19.21
CA VAL A 292 13.01 -3.79 -20.43
C VAL A 292 12.65 -4.88 -21.46
N GLU A 293 12.92 -6.15 -21.17
CA GLU A 293 12.89 -7.24 -22.16
C GLU A 293 11.51 -7.53 -22.77
N HIS A 294 10.43 -7.05 -22.16
CA HIS A 294 9.05 -7.45 -22.47
C HIS A 294 8.09 -6.26 -22.70
N HIS A 295 8.60 -5.14 -23.22
CA HIS A 295 7.82 -3.91 -23.45
C HIS A 295 6.54 -4.10 -24.29
N HIS A 296 6.51 -5.10 -25.18
CA HIS A 296 5.35 -5.38 -26.02
C HIS A 296 4.12 -5.86 -25.21
N PHE A 297 4.33 -6.46 -24.03
CA PHE A 297 3.22 -6.83 -23.13
C PHE A 297 2.53 -5.59 -22.57
N ILE A 298 3.27 -4.53 -22.22
CA ILE A 298 2.67 -3.28 -21.70
C ILE A 298 1.72 -2.65 -22.70
N LYS A 299 2.09 -2.65 -23.99
CA LYS A 299 1.19 -2.17 -25.04
C LYS A 299 -0.10 -2.99 -25.09
N LYS A 300 0.00 -4.33 -25.08
CA LYS A 300 -1.18 -5.21 -25.08
C LYS A 300 -2.07 -4.98 -23.85
N ILE A 301 -1.48 -4.83 -22.67
CA ILE A 301 -2.23 -4.57 -21.43
C ILE A 301 -3.00 -3.25 -21.52
N LEU A 302 -2.35 -2.19 -22.02
CA LEU A 302 -3.01 -0.89 -22.24
C LEU A 302 -4.16 -0.98 -23.25
N ASP A 303 -3.97 -1.71 -24.36
CA ASP A 303 -5.02 -1.93 -25.36
C ASP A 303 -6.20 -2.70 -24.73
N ASN A 304 -5.94 -3.74 -23.94
CA ASN A 304 -6.97 -4.51 -23.23
C ASN A 304 -7.72 -3.65 -22.19
N LEU A 305 -7.02 -2.82 -21.42
CA LEU A 305 -7.64 -1.88 -20.48
C LEU A 305 -8.62 -0.94 -21.18
N LYS A 306 -8.23 -0.39 -22.33
CA LYS A 306 -9.09 0.50 -23.13
C LYS A 306 -10.31 -0.20 -23.73
N LEU A 307 -10.18 -1.49 -24.04
CA LEU A 307 -11.28 -2.29 -24.57
C LEU A 307 -12.29 -2.69 -23.48
N ARG A 308 -11.82 -2.99 -22.26
CA ARG A 308 -12.67 -3.54 -21.19
C ARG A 308 -13.27 -2.52 -20.23
N ILE A 309 -12.64 -1.36 -20.10
CA ILE A 309 -13.13 -0.28 -19.25
C ILE A 309 -13.75 0.77 -20.17
N PRO A 310 -15.09 0.93 -20.16
CA PRO A 310 -15.71 2.04 -20.86
C PRO A 310 -15.09 3.34 -20.38
N ASN A 311 -14.84 4.27 -21.30
CA ASN A 311 -14.27 5.58 -20.98
C ASN A 311 -12.87 5.54 -20.33
N ALA A 312 -12.13 4.42 -20.47
CA ALA A 312 -10.74 4.26 -20.01
C ALA A 312 -9.81 5.44 -20.34
N SER A 313 -10.00 6.07 -21.50
CA SER A 313 -9.20 7.22 -21.95
C SER A 313 -9.33 8.46 -21.05
N TYR A 314 -10.40 8.56 -20.26
CA TYR A 314 -10.60 9.64 -19.30
C TYR A 314 -9.95 9.34 -17.95
N CYS A 315 -9.64 8.08 -17.64
CA CYS A 315 -9.01 7.68 -16.40
C CYS A 315 -7.60 8.30 -16.25
N PRO A 316 -7.35 9.10 -15.19
CA PRO A 316 -6.04 9.70 -14.95
C PRO A 316 -4.90 8.69 -14.84
N ASP A 317 -5.13 7.53 -14.23
CA ASP A 317 -4.11 6.48 -14.10
C ASP A 317 -3.74 5.84 -15.44
N ILE A 318 -4.71 5.63 -16.33
CA ILE A 318 -4.42 5.07 -17.67
C ILE A 318 -3.58 6.07 -18.48
N LYS A 319 -3.94 7.36 -18.46
CA LYS A 319 -3.12 8.43 -19.07
C LYS A 319 -1.71 8.47 -18.47
N ALA A 320 -1.58 8.28 -17.16
CA ALA A 320 -0.28 8.27 -16.49
C ALA A 320 0.58 7.07 -16.89
N ILE A 321 -0.02 5.89 -17.06
CA ILE A 321 0.68 4.71 -17.57
C ILE A 321 1.15 4.93 -19.01
N GLU A 322 0.31 5.52 -19.88
CA GLU A 322 0.70 5.86 -21.25
C GLU A 322 1.89 6.83 -21.29
N LEU A 323 1.83 7.87 -20.46
CA LEU A 323 2.91 8.84 -20.31
C LEU A 323 4.19 8.18 -19.80
N LEU A 324 4.10 7.36 -18.76
CA LEU A 324 5.23 6.64 -18.19
C LEU A 324 5.84 5.66 -19.20
N ALA A 325 5.01 4.97 -19.99
CA ALA A 325 5.45 4.09 -21.07
C ALA A 325 6.15 4.87 -22.19
N ALA A 326 5.66 6.06 -22.55
CA ALA A 326 6.31 6.90 -23.55
C ALA A 326 7.71 7.33 -23.07
N VAL A 327 7.83 7.75 -21.81
CA VAL A 327 9.11 8.09 -21.18
C VAL A 327 10.05 6.88 -21.13
N ARG A 328 9.56 5.74 -20.63
CA ARG A 328 10.38 4.53 -20.41
C ARG A 328 10.91 3.93 -21.71
N PHE A 329 10.13 3.98 -22.78
CA PHE A 329 10.48 3.42 -24.08
C PHE A 329 11.00 4.46 -25.08
N GLU A 330 11.36 5.66 -24.59
CA GLU A 330 11.93 6.74 -25.41
C GLU A 330 11.08 7.09 -26.64
N LYS A 331 9.75 7.03 -26.48
CA LYS A 331 8.79 7.41 -27.52
C LYS A 331 8.42 8.88 -27.39
N GLU A 332 7.73 9.38 -28.40
CA GLU A 332 7.18 10.73 -28.35
C GLU A 332 6.23 10.88 -27.14
N ILE A 333 6.49 11.89 -26.30
CA ILE A 333 5.62 12.24 -25.19
C ILE A 333 4.26 12.68 -25.75
N PRO A 334 3.14 12.05 -25.31
CA PRO A 334 1.81 12.42 -25.77
C PRO A 334 1.38 13.77 -25.20
N SER A 335 0.50 14.47 -25.92
CA SER A 335 -0.15 15.67 -25.39
C SER A 335 -1.30 15.27 -24.47
N LEU A 336 -1.16 15.52 -23.17
CA LEU A 336 -2.11 15.08 -22.15
C LEU A 336 -2.51 16.22 -21.22
N ILE A 337 -3.75 16.15 -20.76
CA ILE A 337 -4.32 17.04 -19.74
C ILE A 337 -4.70 16.19 -18.53
N LEU A 338 -4.21 16.62 -17.37
CA LEU A 338 -4.60 16.12 -16.07
C LEU A 338 -5.44 17.18 -15.34
N ASP A 339 -6.73 16.94 -15.30
CA ASP A 339 -7.78 17.73 -14.65
C ASP A 339 -8.33 17.07 -13.38
N GLU A 340 -8.05 15.79 -13.20
CA GLU A 340 -8.41 14.99 -12.02
C GLU A 340 -7.16 14.26 -11.48
N PRO A 341 -7.00 14.09 -10.16
CA PRO A 341 -5.85 13.39 -9.60
C PRO A 341 -5.91 11.88 -9.91
N CYS A 342 -4.75 11.26 -10.14
CA CYS A 342 -4.63 9.81 -10.23
C CYS A 342 -4.91 9.15 -8.87
N MET A 343 -5.52 7.96 -8.88
CA MET A 343 -5.64 7.11 -7.69
C MET A 343 -4.27 6.67 -7.20
N LEU A 344 -3.36 6.24 -8.09
CA LEU A 344 -2.01 5.85 -7.69
C LEU A 344 -1.06 7.04 -7.66
N LYS A 345 -0.30 7.14 -6.56
CA LYS A 345 0.68 8.21 -6.32
C LYS A 345 1.75 8.26 -7.40
N VAL A 346 2.18 7.09 -7.89
CA VAL A 346 3.19 6.99 -8.95
C VAL A 346 2.70 7.70 -10.21
N GLY A 347 1.44 7.51 -10.61
CA GLY A 347 0.88 8.16 -11.79
C GLY A 347 0.82 9.67 -11.62
N PHE A 348 0.38 10.15 -10.46
CA PHE A 348 0.33 11.58 -10.20
C PHE A 348 1.73 12.21 -10.19
N LYS A 349 2.71 11.54 -9.59
CA LYS A 349 4.12 11.95 -9.62
C LYS A 349 4.67 12.00 -11.05
N THR A 350 4.37 11.02 -11.89
CA THR A 350 4.77 11.03 -13.31
C THR A 350 4.26 12.27 -14.02
N PHE A 351 2.99 12.63 -13.82
CA PHE A 351 2.45 13.86 -14.39
C PHE A 351 3.18 15.12 -13.91
N LEU A 352 3.47 15.23 -12.62
CA LEU A 352 4.19 16.39 -12.07
C LEU A 352 5.60 16.52 -12.65
N GLU A 353 6.33 15.41 -12.74
CA GLU A 353 7.68 15.40 -13.30
C GLU A 353 7.68 15.75 -14.80
N GLN A 354 6.73 15.19 -15.56
CA GLN A 354 6.67 15.43 -17.01
C GLN A 354 6.06 16.78 -17.37
N ALA A 355 5.17 17.35 -16.56
CA ALA A 355 4.69 18.72 -16.71
C ALA A 355 5.84 19.74 -16.53
N ALA A 356 6.77 19.48 -15.62
CA ALA A 356 7.95 20.32 -15.44
C ALA A 356 8.95 20.20 -16.61
N ARG A 357 9.06 19.03 -17.24
CA ARG A 357 10.01 18.75 -18.33
C ARG A 357 9.46 19.09 -19.72
N ASN A 358 8.16 18.91 -19.95
CA ASN A 358 7.47 19.07 -21.23
C ASN A 358 6.19 19.90 -21.06
N PRO A 359 6.27 21.16 -20.58
CA PRO A 359 5.11 21.99 -20.23
C PRO A 359 4.17 22.29 -21.41
N GLU A 360 4.66 22.21 -22.65
CA GLU A 360 3.89 22.39 -23.88
C GLU A 360 3.01 21.17 -24.22
N LYS A 361 3.38 19.97 -23.74
CA LYS A 361 2.67 18.71 -23.99
C LYS A 361 1.81 18.27 -22.81
N ILE A 362 2.30 18.48 -21.59
CA ILE A 362 1.65 17.97 -20.37
C ILE A 362 1.10 19.15 -19.57
N LYS A 363 -0.24 19.21 -19.45
CA LYS A 363 -0.93 20.27 -18.71
C LYS A 363 -1.58 19.70 -17.45
N ILE A 364 -1.39 20.39 -16.33
CA ILE A 364 -2.10 20.12 -15.08
C ILE A 364 -3.01 21.31 -14.80
N ILE A 365 -4.31 21.06 -14.65
CA ILE A 365 -5.33 22.10 -14.50
C ILE A 365 -6.10 21.84 -13.21
N GLU A 366 -6.36 22.89 -12.43
CA GLU A 366 -7.17 22.83 -11.19
C GLU A 366 -6.60 21.97 -10.03
N LEU A 367 -5.37 21.45 -10.12
CA LEU A 367 -4.76 20.61 -9.08
C LEU A 367 -3.69 21.31 -8.22
N ASN A 368 -3.48 22.63 -8.35
CA ASN A 368 -2.40 23.34 -7.64
C ASN A 368 -2.47 23.20 -6.11
N GLU A 369 -3.66 23.29 -5.53
CA GLU A 369 -3.85 23.13 -4.08
C GLU A 369 -3.61 21.69 -3.61
N ILE A 370 -3.89 20.71 -4.47
CA ILE A 370 -3.61 19.29 -4.22
C ILE A 370 -2.09 19.07 -4.19
N ILE A 371 -1.37 19.57 -5.19
CA ILE A 371 0.08 19.36 -5.35
C ILE A 371 0.86 19.82 -4.11
N THR A 372 0.47 20.96 -3.55
CA THR A 372 1.14 21.56 -2.38
C THR A 372 0.82 20.86 -1.06
N SER A 373 -0.13 19.92 -1.06
CA SER A 373 -0.64 19.27 0.15
C SER A 373 -0.62 17.74 0.10
N LEU A 374 0.18 17.17 -0.81
CA LEU A 374 0.34 15.72 -0.97
C LEU A 374 0.97 15.05 0.25
N HIS A 375 0.37 13.93 0.65
CA HIS A 375 0.94 13.01 1.61
C HIS A 375 1.81 11.96 0.90
N GLY A 376 2.86 11.52 1.59
CA GLY A 376 3.90 10.67 1.03
C GLY A 376 3.74 9.18 1.29
N ASP A 377 2.63 8.73 1.87
CA ASP A 377 2.64 7.62 2.83
C ASP A 377 1.96 6.34 2.47
N MET A 378 1.35 6.34 1.31
CA MET A 378 0.64 5.22 0.76
C MET A 378 0.98 5.15 -0.72
N VAL A 379 0.68 4.01 -1.31
CA VAL A 379 0.73 3.81 -2.76
C VAL A 379 -0.30 4.65 -3.50
N TRP A 380 -1.37 5.07 -2.81
CA TRP A 380 -2.41 5.92 -3.36
C TRP A 380 -2.05 7.40 -3.23
N SER A 381 -2.57 8.22 -4.13
CA SER A 381 -2.57 9.66 -3.94
C SER A 381 -3.45 9.97 -2.73
N SER A 382 -2.91 10.73 -1.78
CA SER A 382 -3.73 11.37 -0.76
C SER A 382 -3.15 12.73 -0.41
N TYR A 383 -4.00 13.64 0.02
CA TYR A 383 -3.60 15.02 0.28
C TYR A 383 -4.51 15.64 1.34
N ARG A 384 -4.14 16.83 1.84
CA ARG A 384 -5.02 17.56 2.76
C ARG A 384 -6.31 17.96 2.03
N PRO A 385 -7.50 17.74 2.61
CA PRO A 385 -8.75 18.12 1.96
C PRO A 385 -8.76 19.60 1.58
N ILE A 386 -9.23 19.87 0.36
CA ILE A 386 -9.35 21.25 -0.13
C ILE A 386 -10.52 21.91 0.59
N GLU A 387 -10.25 22.98 1.32
CA GLU A 387 -11.30 23.77 1.95
C GLU A 387 -12.04 24.54 0.87
N LYS A 388 -13.34 24.24 0.65
CA LYS A 388 -14.19 25.13 -0.12
C LYS A 388 -14.13 26.49 0.54
N LYS A 389 -13.52 27.48 -0.15
CA LYS A 389 -13.68 28.88 0.21
C LYS A 389 -15.18 29.13 0.22
N LYS A 390 -15.79 29.17 1.41
CA LYS A 390 -17.12 29.73 1.56
C LYS A 390 -17.02 31.11 0.92
N SER A 391 -17.91 31.41 -0.02
CA SER A 391 -18.12 32.76 -0.51
C SER A 391 -18.52 33.64 0.68
N GLN A 392 -17.53 34.01 1.48
CA GLN A 392 -17.61 35.11 2.40
C GLN A 392 -17.49 36.33 1.52
N ARG A 393 -18.58 37.10 1.45
CA ARG A 393 -18.49 38.53 1.16
C ARG A 393 -17.51 39.11 2.19
N LEU A 394 -16.24 39.24 1.81
CA LEU A 394 -15.23 39.90 2.61
C LEU A 394 -15.45 41.40 2.45
N SER A 395 -16.05 42.02 3.47
CA SER A 395 -15.75 43.40 3.79
C SER A 395 -14.44 43.44 4.59
N GLY A 396 -13.40 44.02 3.99
CA GLY A 396 -12.38 44.83 4.68
C GLY A 396 -11.29 44.11 5.47
N ASN A 397 -10.07 44.21 4.93
CA ASN A 397 -8.76 44.46 5.55
C ASN A 397 -8.36 43.60 6.79
N GLU A 398 -7.21 42.93 6.84
CA GLU A 398 -5.87 43.50 6.85
C GLU A 398 -4.82 42.39 6.72
N ILE A 399 -3.69 42.76 6.13
CA ILE A 399 -2.49 41.96 5.97
C ILE A 399 -1.68 42.04 7.26
N GLY A 400 -1.38 40.88 7.86
CA GLY A 400 -0.50 40.76 9.02
C GLY A 400 0.47 39.59 8.85
N LEU A 401 1.54 39.80 8.09
CA LEU A 401 2.71 38.91 8.11
C LEU A 401 3.47 39.14 9.42
N LYS A 402 3.40 38.17 10.34
CA LYS A 402 4.41 37.98 11.38
C LYS A 402 5.11 36.65 11.13
N MET A 403 6.36 36.72 10.66
CA MET A 403 7.31 35.64 10.83
C MET A 403 7.78 35.63 12.29
N SER A 404 7.75 34.47 12.92
CA SER A 404 8.60 34.18 14.08
C SER A 404 9.31 32.85 13.83
N PHE A 405 10.64 32.92 13.79
CA PHE A 405 11.51 31.76 13.89
C PHE A 405 11.49 31.25 15.33
N SER A 406 11.19 29.97 15.47
CA SER A 406 11.84 29.10 16.45
C SER A 406 12.05 27.78 15.73
N GLU A 407 13.30 27.40 15.51
CA GLU A 407 13.65 26.05 15.07
C GLU A 407 13.37 25.10 16.23
N PHE A 408 12.09 24.74 16.37
CA PHE A 408 11.69 23.57 17.15
C PHE A 408 12.28 22.33 16.47
N ALA A 409 12.63 21.31 17.26
CA ALA A 409 12.82 19.97 16.74
C ALA A 409 11.60 19.62 15.88
N VAL A 410 11.81 19.50 14.57
CA VAL A 410 10.72 19.33 13.60
C VAL A 410 10.13 17.94 13.85
N GLU A 411 8.88 17.91 14.32
CA GLU A 411 8.11 16.67 14.44
C GLU A 411 8.27 15.85 13.16
N PRO A 412 8.57 14.53 13.24
CA PRO A 412 8.72 13.70 12.08
C PRO A 412 7.55 13.90 11.13
N LYS A 413 7.85 14.42 9.93
CA LYS A 413 6.86 14.64 8.87
C LYS A 413 6.68 13.41 7.99
N ASP A 414 7.60 12.44 8.10
CA ASP A 414 7.41 11.16 7.46
C ASP A 414 6.30 10.39 8.17
N TRP A 415 5.51 9.73 7.36
CA TRP A 415 4.26 9.14 7.81
C TRP A 415 4.43 7.91 8.66
N LEU A 416 5.50 7.16 8.42
CA LEU A 416 5.74 5.89 9.08
C LEU A 416 6.09 6.23 10.52
N SER A 417 6.93 7.26 10.72
CA SER A 417 7.14 7.87 12.02
C SER A 417 5.84 8.37 12.64
N GLN A 418 5.01 9.15 11.94
CA GLN A 418 3.73 9.64 12.52
C GLN A 418 2.77 8.50 12.88
N THR A 419 2.71 7.44 12.06
CA THR A 419 1.84 6.29 12.29
C THR A 419 2.34 5.46 13.46
N ILE A 420 3.66 5.21 13.53
CA ILE A 420 4.31 4.55 14.66
C ILE A 420 4.10 5.38 15.93
N MET A 421 4.31 6.70 15.88
CA MET A 421 4.05 7.61 17.00
C MET A 421 2.61 7.47 17.49
N ASN A 422 1.62 7.54 16.59
CA ASN A 422 0.21 7.40 16.96
C ASN A 422 -0.11 6.03 17.58
N GLN A 423 0.51 4.95 17.09
CA GLN A 423 0.30 3.60 17.62
C GLN A 423 0.98 3.36 18.98
N LEU A 424 2.19 3.87 19.16
CA LEU A 424 2.99 3.71 20.37
C LEU A 424 2.67 4.73 21.46
N SER A 425 1.90 5.77 21.16
CA SER A 425 1.44 6.79 22.12
C SER A 425 0.38 6.30 23.12
N SER A 426 0.11 4.99 23.21
CA SER A 426 -0.86 4.41 24.14
C SER A 426 -0.17 3.54 25.21
N GLU A 427 -0.64 3.63 26.46
CA GLU A 427 -0.09 2.88 27.60
C GLU A 427 -0.19 1.35 27.40
N ASN A 428 -1.15 0.92 26.58
CA ASN A 428 -1.42 -0.46 26.22
C ASN A 428 -0.99 -0.78 24.78
N SER A 429 0.07 -0.17 24.25
CA SER A 429 0.45 -0.40 22.84
C SER A 429 0.76 -1.87 22.48
N GLY A 430 0.74 -2.81 23.44
CA GLY A 430 1.17 -4.19 23.25
C GLY A 430 2.68 -4.31 23.38
N GLN A 431 3.18 -5.53 23.59
CA GLN A 431 4.60 -5.85 23.40
C GLN A 431 4.90 -5.90 21.90
N ASN A 432 4.81 -4.77 21.20
CA ASN A 432 5.19 -4.76 19.79
C ASN A 432 6.71 -4.97 19.71
N THR A 433 7.14 -5.84 18.81
CA THR A 433 8.50 -5.87 18.27
C THR A 433 8.58 -5.04 16.99
N VAL A 434 9.79 -4.78 16.49
CA VAL A 434 9.99 -4.17 15.17
C VAL A 434 9.33 -5.02 14.08
N ALA A 435 9.42 -6.34 14.19
CA ALA A 435 8.80 -7.26 13.24
C ALA A 435 7.26 -7.15 13.27
N ASP A 436 6.66 -7.03 14.46
CA ASP A 436 5.20 -6.88 14.59
C ASP A 436 4.72 -5.57 13.96
N LEU A 437 5.43 -4.46 14.18
CA LEU A 437 5.11 -3.18 13.55
C LEU A 437 5.30 -3.24 12.03
N ALA A 438 6.35 -3.90 11.54
CA ALA A 438 6.61 -4.05 10.12
C ALA A 438 5.48 -4.81 9.43
N ILE A 439 5.07 -5.93 10.02
CA ILE A 439 3.93 -6.74 9.57
C ILE A 439 2.64 -5.91 9.60
N GLN A 440 2.37 -5.21 10.70
CA GLN A 440 1.13 -4.45 10.89
C GLN A 440 1.01 -3.26 9.91
N LEU A 441 2.13 -2.60 9.63
CA LEU A 441 2.21 -1.44 8.75
C LEU A 441 2.50 -1.82 7.28
N GLN A 442 2.75 -3.11 7.02
CA GLN A 442 3.10 -3.68 5.72
C GLN A 442 4.30 -2.96 5.09
N VAL A 443 5.33 -2.76 5.90
CA VAL A 443 6.61 -2.16 5.52
C VAL A 443 7.75 -3.06 5.98
N SER A 444 8.95 -2.85 5.45
CA SER A 444 10.11 -3.63 5.89
C SER A 444 10.50 -3.31 7.35
N PRO A 445 11.07 -4.28 8.09
CA PRO A 445 11.62 -4.04 9.43
C PRO A 445 12.64 -2.91 9.47
N ASP A 446 13.43 -2.72 8.41
CA ASP A 446 14.43 -1.66 8.35
C ASP A 446 13.82 -0.27 8.18
N MET A 447 12.70 -0.15 7.45
CA MET A 447 11.92 1.09 7.42
C MET A 447 11.41 1.44 8.82
N VAL A 448 10.88 0.44 9.56
CA VAL A 448 10.43 0.65 10.95
C VAL A 448 11.59 1.09 11.85
N LYS A 449 12.76 0.43 11.77
CA LYS A 449 13.95 0.81 12.55
C LYS A 449 14.39 2.24 12.26
N SER A 450 14.45 2.61 10.98
CA SER A 450 14.82 3.96 10.54
C SER A 450 13.86 5.02 11.12
N CYS A 451 12.56 4.76 11.08
CA CYS A 451 11.56 5.65 11.68
C CYS A 451 11.66 5.69 13.21
N LEU A 452 11.88 4.57 13.89
CA LEU A 452 12.07 4.57 15.34
C LEU A 452 13.28 5.41 15.76
N VAL A 453 14.39 5.36 15.01
CA VAL A 453 15.56 6.23 15.23
C VAL A 453 15.20 7.70 15.02
N ASN A 454 14.42 8.03 13.99
CA ASN A 454 13.98 9.40 13.75
C ASN A 454 13.07 9.93 14.86
N ILE A 455 12.14 9.09 15.36
CA ILE A 455 11.26 9.47 16.47
C ILE A 455 12.06 9.61 17.77
N ASP A 456 12.98 8.69 18.07
CA ASP A 456 13.85 8.76 19.25
C ASP A 456 14.71 10.03 19.24
N SER A 457 15.26 10.38 18.08
CA SER A 457 15.98 11.63 17.85
C SER A 457 15.06 12.85 18.08
N TYR A 458 13.83 12.83 17.59
CA TYR A 458 12.84 13.89 17.84
C TYR A 458 12.54 14.04 19.34
N LEU A 459 12.31 12.94 20.05
CA LEU A 459 12.00 12.96 21.48
C LEU A 459 13.20 13.41 22.32
N SER A 460 14.42 13.03 21.92
CA SER A 460 15.67 13.41 22.59
C SER A 460 16.07 14.86 22.32
N ASN A 461 15.75 15.39 21.14
CA ASN A 461 16.06 16.78 20.76
C ASN A 461 14.92 17.77 21.07
N SER A 462 13.73 17.28 21.43
CA SER A 462 12.72 18.14 22.05
C SER A 462 13.24 18.54 23.43
N GLU A 463 13.33 19.84 23.74
CA GLU A 463 13.85 20.40 25.02
C GLU A 463 13.12 19.93 26.30
N ALA A 464 12.28 18.89 26.23
CA ALA A 464 11.66 18.21 27.36
C ALA A 464 12.66 17.50 28.30
N ASP A 465 13.93 17.35 27.89
CA ASP A 465 15.01 16.90 28.78
C ASP A 465 15.67 18.06 29.57
N ILE A 466 15.38 19.35 29.25
CA ILE A 466 15.93 20.51 30.00
C ILE A 466 14.94 21.01 31.07
N PHE A 467 13.65 20.78 30.89
CA PHE A 467 12.61 20.96 31.92
C PHE A 467 11.67 19.74 31.87
N GLU A 468 11.58 18.97 32.95
CA GLU A 468 10.95 17.63 33.11
C GLU A 468 9.44 17.48 32.75
N ASN A 469 8.92 18.17 31.75
CA ASN A 469 7.50 18.18 31.39
C ASN A 469 7.24 17.60 29.99
N PHE A 470 7.66 16.36 29.76
CA PHE A 470 6.98 15.56 28.74
C PHE A 470 5.49 15.48 29.08
N ASN A 471 4.62 15.77 28.12
CA ASN A 471 3.19 15.42 28.24
C ASN A 471 3.09 13.90 28.48
N PRO A 472 2.16 13.41 29.34
CA PRO A 472 1.91 11.99 29.56
C PRO A 472 1.99 11.11 28.28
N VAL A 473 1.47 11.60 27.16
CA VAL A 473 1.53 10.90 25.86
C VAL A 473 2.96 10.71 25.35
N GLN A 474 3.81 11.73 25.47
CA GLN A 474 5.21 11.66 25.04
C GLN A 474 6.05 10.78 25.99
N LYS A 475 5.75 10.76 27.30
CA LYS A 475 6.39 9.83 28.25
C LYS A 475 6.12 8.39 27.86
N VAL A 476 4.85 8.07 27.58
CA VAL A 476 4.43 6.73 27.13
C VAL A 476 5.12 6.35 25.81
N LEU A 477 5.14 7.28 24.85
CA LEU A 477 5.80 7.07 23.56
C LEU A 477 7.30 6.79 23.71
N LYS A 478 8.04 7.60 24.48
CA LYS A 478 9.48 7.41 24.76
C LYS A 478 9.74 6.03 25.39
N LEU A 479 8.94 5.67 26.39
CA LEU A 479 9.07 4.38 27.10
C LEU A 479 8.81 3.18 26.17
N ASN A 480 7.86 3.29 25.25
CA ASN A 480 7.57 2.25 24.26
C ASN A 480 8.63 2.14 23.16
N ILE A 481 9.19 3.27 22.71
CA ILE A 481 10.31 3.29 21.75
C ILE A 481 11.57 2.68 22.38
N GLU A 482 11.89 3.03 23.63
CA GLU A 482 13.03 2.46 24.33
C GLU A 482 12.94 0.93 24.44
N LYS A 483 11.74 0.38 24.69
CA LYS A 483 11.52 -1.08 24.69
C LYS A 483 11.82 -1.69 23.33
N LEU A 484 11.43 -1.03 22.24
CA LEU A 484 11.63 -1.52 20.87
C LEU A 484 13.09 -1.43 20.41
N VAL A 485 13.80 -0.39 20.80
CA VAL A 485 15.19 -0.13 20.39
C VAL A 485 16.21 -0.88 21.26
N LYS A 486 15.90 -1.16 22.54
CA LYS A 486 16.80 -1.85 23.48
C LYS A 486 16.74 -3.38 23.41
N ILE A 487 15.82 -3.98 22.65
CA ILE A 487 15.86 -5.43 22.36
C ILE A 487 16.90 -5.65 21.25
N LYS A 488 18.15 -5.84 21.66
CA LYS A 488 19.24 -6.33 20.80
C LYS A 488 19.32 -7.85 20.86
#